data_AF-A0A840YS93-F1
#
_entry.id   AF-A0A840YS93-F1
#
_cell.length_a   1.000
_cell.length_b   1.000
_cell.length_c   1.000
_cell.angle_alpha   90.00
_cell.angle_beta   90.00
_cell.angle_gamma   90.00
#
_symmetry.space_group_name_H-M   'P 1'
#
loop_
_entity.id
_entity.type
_entity.pdbx_description
1 polymer ?
#
loop_
_entity_poly.entity_id
_entity_poly.type
_entity_poly.pdbx_seq_one_letter_code
_entity_poly.pdbx_strand_id
1 'polypeptide(L)'
;MNVSKFTVRTTVLKLLAARSTGATVCPSEVARACILTLEEGEAAAGEWRGAMPAVHATIDELLAEGVVQLSWKGKPLAIRVGPYRISRRPLMLNEAGSFELMIKLDWMRTAERVVHSFGASTRGAPRATHSVYVVLLHDGARGGRSGLYVGQTSRDPDWRFDQHKSGYKASSVVRKYGISLLPNLYEHLNPMLGWESLELEAGLAEGFQKAGIPWVEGGH
;
A
#
# COMPACT_ATOMS: atom_id res chain seq x y z
N MET A 1 28.18 -10.65 -21.24
CA MET A 1 26.85 -10.69 -21.91
C MET A 1 25.92 -9.65 -21.29
N ASN A 2 25.22 -8.87 -22.10
CA ASN A 2 24.21 -7.92 -21.64
C ASN A 2 22.82 -8.54 -21.84
N VAL A 3 22.08 -8.78 -20.76
CA VAL A 3 20.73 -9.35 -20.82
C VAL A 3 19.72 -8.21 -20.92
N SER A 4 18.83 -8.27 -21.91
CA SER A 4 17.82 -7.22 -22.09
C SER A 4 16.79 -7.20 -20.95
N LYS A 5 16.24 -6.01 -20.63
CA LYS A 5 15.14 -5.88 -19.66
C LYS A 5 13.91 -6.72 -20.06
N PHE A 6 13.63 -6.84 -21.35
CA PHE A 6 12.54 -7.68 -21.87
C PHE A 6 12.76 -9.16 -21.58
N THR A 7 13.98 -9.66 -21.80
CA THR A 7 14.37 -11.05 -21.46
C THR A 7 14.22 -11.30 -19.97
N VAL A 8 14.75 -10.40 -19.14
CA VAL A 8 14.62 -10.49 -17.67
C VAL A 8 13.16 -10.54 -17.25
N ARG A 9 12.32 -9.61 -17.74
CA ARG A 9 10.90 -9.54 -17.41
C ARG A 9 10.20 -10.85 -17.74
N THR A 10 10.41 -11.35 -18.95
CA THR A 10 9.82 -12.61 -19.43
C THR A 10 10.24 -13.79 -18.55
N THR A 11 11.53 -13.86 -18.18
CA THR A 11 12.07 -14.91 -17.32
C THR A 11 11.49 -14.87 -15.90
N VAL A 12 11.39 -13.68 -15.29
CA VAL A 12 10.74 -13.52 -13.97
C VAL A 12 9.31 -14.05 -14.00
N LEU A 13 8.53 -13.65 -15.00
CA LEU A 13 7.13 -14.04 -15.11
C LEU A 13 6.95 -15.55 -15.35
N LYS A 14 7.83 -16.16 -16.16
CA LYS A 14 7.88 -17.61 -16.41
C LYS A 14 8.25 -18.41 -15.16
N LEU A 15 9.32 -18.02 -14.46
CA LEU A 15 9.73 -18.70 -13.22
C LEU A 15 8.65 -18.63 -12.14
N LEU A 16 8.00 -17.49 -12.02
CA LEU A 16 6.87 -17.31 -11.11
C LEU A 16 5.62 -18.10 -11.57
N ALA A 17 5.46 -18.38 -12.88
CA ALA A 17 4.37 -19.18 -13.43
C ALA A 17 4.49 -20.65 -13.11
N ALA A 18 5.72 -21.15 -13.15
CA ALA A 18 6.03 -22.55 -12.90
C ALA A 18 5.93 -22.96 -11.42
N ARG A 19 5.65 -22.02 -10.51
CA ARG A 19 5.59 -22.27 -9.06
C ARG A 19 4.17 -22.15 -8.51
N SER A 20 3.93 -22.83 -7.39
CA SER A 20 2.69 -22.78 -6.62
C SER A 20 2.35 -21.35 -6.16
N THR A 21 1.06 -21.05 -5.99
CA THR A 21 0.59 -19.77 -5.44
C THR A 21 1.24 -19.47 -4.08
N GLY A 22 1.96 -18.35 -3.98
CA GLY A 22 2.68 -17.95 -2.76
C GLY A 22 4.17 -18.35 -2.72
N ALA A 23 4.63 -19.17 -3.67
CA ALA A 23 6.05 -19.47 -3.80
C ALA A 23 6.85 -18.23 -4.26
N THR A 24 8.11 -18.16 -3.85
CA THR A 24 9.01 -17.05 -4.16
C THR A 24 10.21 -17.52 -4.96
N VAL A 25 10.77 -16.67 -5.80
CA VAL A 25 12.08 -16.86 -6.47
C VAL A 25 13.10 -15.89 -5.89
N CYS A 26 14.40 -16.15 -6.04
CA CYS A 26 15.44 -15.15 -5.74
C CYS A 26 16.05 -14.54 -7.02
N PRO A 27 16.72 -13.39 -6.91
CA PRO A 27 17.30 -12.70 -8.07
C PRO A 27 18.38 -13.52 -8.80
N SER A 28 19.19 -14.27 -8.04
CA SER A 28 20.23 -15.13 -8.62
C SER A 28 19.65 -16.30 -9.41
N GLU A 29 18.47 -16.78 -9.05
CA GLU A 29 17.74 -17.80 -9.82
C GLU A 29 17.25 -17.22 -11.15
N VAL A 30 16.69 -16.00 -11.13
CA VAL A 30 16.28 -15.26 -12.33
C VAL A 30 17.46 -15.07 -13.28
N ALA A 31 18.61 -14.61 -12.79
CA ALA A 31 19.77 -14.40 -13.64
C ALA A 31 20.34 -15.69 -14.24
N ARG A 32 20.36 -16.79 -13.48
CA ARG A 32 20.78 -18.09 -14.03
C ARG A 32 19.84 -18.53 -15.15
N ALA A 33 18.53 -18.39 -14.95
CA ALA A 33 17.54 -18.71 -15.97
C ALA A 33 17.68 -17.82 -17.21
N CYS A 34 18.01 -16.53 -17.06
CA CYS A 34 18.25 -15.64 -18.20
C CYS A 34 19.43 -16.09 -19.08
N ILE A 35 20.49 -16.66 -18.49
CA ILE A 35 21.64 -17.15 -19.27
C ILE A 35 21.30 -18.48 -19.96
N LEU A 36 20.55 -19.37 -19.30
CA LEU A 36 20.08 -20.63 -19.89
C LEU A 36 19.10 -20.41 -21.07
N THR A 37 18.39 -19.29 -21.10
CA THR A 37 17.49 -18.94 -22.21
C THR A 37 18.20 -18.35 -23.43
N LEU A 38 19.51 -18.05 -23.34
CA LEU A 38 20.24 -17.32 -24.38
C LEU A 38 21.01 -18.21 -25.37
N GLU A 39 21.28 -19.50 -25.12
CA GLU A 39 21.83 -20.43 -26.15
C GLU A 39 21.92 -21.90 -25.69
N GLU A 40 21.75 -22.82 -26.65
CA GLU A 40 22.22 -24.23 -26.60
C GLU A 40 23.76 -24.24 -26.56
N GLY A 41 24.35 -24.08 -25.38
CA GLY A 41 25.80 -24.12 -25.19
C GLY A 41 26.15 -23.96 -23.72
N GLU A 42 27.02 -24.82 -23.20
CA GLU A 42 27.42 -24.86 -21.78
C GLU A 42 27.92 -23.49 -21.29
N ALA A 43 27.04 -22.75 -20.62
CA ALA A 43 27.38 -21.48 -20.01
C ALA A 43 28.34 -21.70 -18.83
N ALA A 44 29.51 -21.06 -18.90
CA ALA A 44 30.53 -21.12 -17.86
C ALA A 44 29.99 -20.60 -16.51
N ALA A 45 30.31 -21.32 -15.44
CA ALA A 45 29.87 -21.02 -14.08
C ALA A 45 30.38 -19.63 -13.60
N GLY A 46 29.61 -18.57 -13.84
CA GLY A 46 29.97 -17.22 -13.39
C GLY A 46 29.31 -16.08 -14.16
N GLU A 47 28.88 -16.31 -15.40
CA GLU A 47 28.37 -15.27 -16.30
C GLU A 47 27.06 -14.64 -15.85
N TRP A 48 26.23 -15.38 -15.10
CA TRP A 48 24.95 -14.88 -14.57
C TRP A 48 25.11 -13.66 -13.66
N ARG A 49 26.29 -13.46 -13.03
CA ARG A 49 26.55 -12.26 -12.22
C ARG A 49 26.49 -10.98 -13.05
N GLY A 50 26.90 -11.04 -14.31
CA GLY A 50 26.81 -9.91 -15.25
C GLY A 50 25.37 -9.49 -15.57
N ALA A 51 24.39 -10.39 -15.38
CA ALA A 51 22.98 -10.09 -15.57
C ALA A 51 22.33 -9.39 -14.36
N MET A 52 22.98 -9.36 -13.18
CA MET A 52 22.39 -8.80 -11.95
C MET A 52 21.92 -7.35 -12.07
N PRO A 53 22.65 -6.42 -12.71
CA PRO A 53 22.19 -5.04 -12.86
C PRO A 53 20.86 -4.94 -13.64
N ALA A 54 20.73 -5.68 -14.74
CA ALA A 54 19.51 -5.75 -15.53
C ALA A 54 18.37 -6.42 -14.74
N VAL A 55 18.67 -7.49 -14.00
CA VAL A 55 17.70 -8.14 -13.11
C VAL A 55 17.16 -7.16 -12.07
N HIS A 56 18.04 -6.44 -11.39
CA HIS A 56 17.64 -5.45 -10.38
C HIS A 56 16.78 -4.34 -10.97
N ALA A 57 17.20 -3.73 -12.07
CA ALA A 57 16.45 -2.67 -12.71
C ALA A 57 15.04 -3.12 -13.12
N THR A 58 14.90 -4.31 -13.71
CA THR A 58 13.59 -4.83 -14.12
C THR A 58 12.73 -5.27 -12.93
N ILE A 59 13.31 -5.77 -11.84
CA ILE A 59 12.54 -6.05 -10.62
C ILE A 59 12.03 -4.76 -9.97
N ASP A 60 12.85 -3.70 -9.98
CA ASP A 60 12.45 -2.38 -9.49
C ASP A 60 11.27 -1.82 -10.33
N GLU A 61 11.32 -1.97 -11.66
CA GLU A 61 10.20 -1.63 -12.57
C GLU A 61 8.94 -2.47 -12.29
N LEU A 62 9.07 -3.80 -12.20
CA LEU A 62 7.96 -4.71 -11.92
C LEU A 62 7.32 -4.47 -10.54
N LEU A 63 8.11 -4.05 -9.57
CA LEU A 63 7.64 -3.66 -8.24
C LEU A 63 6.85 -2.35 -8.31
N ALA A 64 7.38 -1.35 -9.03
CA ALA A 64 6.70 -0.07 -9.25
C ALA A 64 5.38 -0.23 -10.02
N GLU A 65 5.34 -1.13 -11.01
CA GLU A 65 4.13 -1.51 -11.75
C GLU A 65 3.15 -2.36 -10.93
N GLY A 66 3.55 -2.84 -9.75
CA GLY A 66 2.72 -3.71 -8.91
C GLY A 66 2.52 -5.13 -9.46
N VAL A 67 3.34 -5.59 -10.40
CA VAL A 67 3.28 -6.95 -10.96
C VAL A 67 3.85 -7.97 -9.98
N VAL A 68 4.86 -7.55 -9.21
CA VAL A 68 5.52 -8.39 -8.20
C VAL A 68 5.50 -7.71 -6.83
N GLN A 69 5.77 -8.51 -5.81
CA GLN A 69 6.04 -8.02 -4.46
C GLN A 69 7.36 -8.60 -3.96
N LEU A 70 8.03 -7.86 -3.08
CA LEU A 70 9.30 -8.27 -2.48
C LEU A 70 9.10 -8.68 -1.02
N SER A 71 9.90 -9.64 -0.57
CA SER A 71 9.97 -10.00 0.85
C SER A 71 11.37 -10.43 1.28
N TRP A 72 11.67 -10.33 2.57
CA TRP A 72 12.86 -10.90 3.17
C TRP A 72 12.55 -11.47 4.55
N LYS A 73 12.98 -12.71 4.80
CA LYS A 73 12.62 -13.47 6.03
C LYS A 73 11.10 -13.44 6.31
N GLY A 74 10.29 -13.55 5.26
CA GLY A 74 8.82 -13.53 5.34
C GLY A 74 8.19 -12.15 5.54
N LYS A 75 8.98 -11.08 5.72
CA LYS A 75 8.48 -9.71 5.85
C LYS A 75 8.43 -9.01 4.49
N PRO A 76 7.36 -8.29 4.14
CA PRO A 76 7.28 -7.55 2.89
C PRO A 76 8.31 -6.42 2.84
N LEU A 77 8.84 -6.14 1.65
CA LEU A 77 9.76 -5.03 1.39
C LEU A 77 9.12 -4.08 0.38
N ALA A 78 9.04 -2.80 0.74
CA ALA A 78 8.54 -1.73 -0.13
C ALA A 78 9.57 -1.31 -1.19
N ILE A 79 10.85 -1.47 -0.88
CA ILE A 79 11.98 -1.16 -1.78
C ILE A 79 12.98 -2.31 -1.76
N ARG A 80 13.71 -2.49 -2.86
CA ARG A 80 14.75 -3.51 -2.97
C ARG A 80 15.97 -3.13 -2.13
N VAL A 81 16.14 -3.78 -0.98
CA VAL A 81 17.29 -3.62 -0.08
C VAL A 81 17.79 -4.96 0.42
N GLY A 82 19.12 -5.16 0.43
CA GLY A 82 19.74 -6.40 0.89
C GLY A 82 19.28 -7.65 0.12
N PRO A 83 19.31 -8.84 0.73
CA PRO A 83 18.72 -10.04 0.15
C PRO A 83 17.19 -9.95 0.10
N TYR A 84 16.58 -10.39 -1.00
CA TYR A 84 15.13 -10.37 -1.16
C TYR A 84 14.62 -11.57 -1.96
N ARG A 85 13.32 -11.80 -1.83
CA ARG A 85 12.52 -12.83 -2.51
C ARG A 85 11.45 -12.12 -3.33
N ILE A 86 11.23 -12.62 -4.54
CA ILE A 86 10.26 -12.07 -5.49
C ILE A 86 9.09 -13.06 -5.52
N SER A 87 7.88 -12.59 -5.31
CA SER A 87 6.67 -13.38 -5.61
C SER A 87 5.76 -12.59 -6.52
N ARG A 88 4.84 -13.30 -7.19
CA ARG A 88 3.74 -12.64 -7.86
C ARG A 88 2.99 -11.82 -6.83
N ARG A 89 2.67 -10.58 -7.20
CA ARG A 89 1.53 -9.96 -6.54
C ARG A 89 0.32 -10.79 -6.98
N PRO A 90 -0.46 -11.36 -6.06
CA PRO A 90 -1.62 -12.15 -6.44
C PRO A 90 -2.53 -11.29 -7.33
N LEU A 91 -2.67 -11.66 -8.60
CA LEU A 91 -3.87 -11.32 -9.36
C LEU A 91 -4.99 -12.05 -8.63
N MET A 92 -5.73 -11.35 -7.77
CA MET A 92 -6.80 -11.98 -7.01
C MET A 92 -7.99 -12.23 -7.92
N LEU A 93 -7.91 -13.31 -8.70
CA LEU A 93 -9.03 -13.92 -9.41
C LEU A 93 -9.71 -14.92 -8.46
N ASN A 94 -10.42 -14.37 -7.48
CA ASN A 94 -11.41 -15.12 -6.71
C ASN A 94 -12.70 -14.29 -6.79
N GLU A 95 -13.86 -14.90 -7.01
CA GLU A 95 -15.13 -14.17 -7.06
C GLU A 95 -15.40 -13.37 -5.75
N ALA A 96 -14.85 -13.82 -4.62
CA ALA A 96 -14.81 -13.07 -3.35
C ALA A 96 -13.84 -11.87 -3.37
N GLY A 97 -12.75 -11.94 -4.14
CA GLY A 97 -11.78 -10.85 -4.33
C GLY A 97 -12.25 -9.80 -5.33
N SER A 98 -13.03 -10.18 -6.35
CA SER A 98 -13.79 -9.22 -7.15
C SER A 98 -14.85 -8.51 -6.32
N PHE A 99 -15.53 -9.20 -5.41
CA PHE A 99 -16.45 -8.56 -4.47
C PHE A 99 -15.73 -7.66 -3.47
N GLU A 100 -14.58 -8.06 -2.91
CA GLU A 100 -13.80 -7.25 -1.97
C GLU A 100 -13.07 -6.07 -2.65
N LEU A 101 -12.61 -6.22 -3.89
CA LEU A 101 -12.02 -5.14 -4.70
C LEU A 101 -13.10 -4.19 -5.23
N MET A 102 -14.27 -4.69 -5.61
CA MET A 102 -15.45 -3.89 -5.99
C MET A 102 -16.04 -3.16 -4.78
N ILE A 103 -16.10 -3.81 -3.60
CA ILE A 103 -16.41 -3.17 -2.31
C ILE A 103 -15.36 -2.10 -2.00
N LYS A 104 -14.06 -2.41 -2.05
CA LYS A 104 -12.97 -1.42 -1.84
C LYS A 104 -12.99 -0.28 -2.86
N LEU A 105 -13.49 -0.48 -4.07
CA LEU A 105 -13.61 0.58 -5.07
C LEU A 105 -14.91 1.39 -4.91
N ASP A 106 -16.02 0.77 -4.52
CA ASP A 106 -17.32 1.43 -4.39
C ASP A 106 -17.43 2.25 -3.10
N TRP A 107 -17.09 1.69 -1.93
CA TRP A 107 -17.17 2.49 -0.70
C TRP A 107 -16.02 3.49 -0.58
N MET A 108 -14.86 3.27 -1.21
CA MET A 108 -13.77 4.28 -1.24
C MET A 108 -14.15 5.47 -2.14
N ARG A 109 -14.71 5.23 -3.33
CA ARG A 109 -15.29 6.33 -4.14
C ARG A 109 -16.43 7.03 -3.42
N THR A 110 -17.18 6.31 -2.60
CA THR A 110 -18.21 6.89 -1.76
C THR A 110 -17.59 7.75 -0.65
N ALA A 111 -16.50 7.30 -0.02
CA ALA A 111 -15.74 8.09 0.95
C ALA A 111 -15.20 9.39 0.32
N GLU A 112 -14.62 9.31 -0.89
CA GLU A 112 -14.18 10.49 -1.65
C GLU A 112 -15.34 11.45 -1.91
N ARG A 113 -16.51 10.95 -2.34
CA ARG A 113 -17.70 11.80 -2.53
C ARG A 113 -18.16 12.46 -1.23
N VAL A 114 -18.13 11.72 -0.12
CA VAL A 114 -18.47 12.26 1.21
C VAL A 114 -17.50 13.39 1.55
N VAL A 115 -16.18 13.17 1.53
CA VAL A 115 -15.25 14.24 1.95
C VAL A 115 -15.25 15.46 1.02
N HIS A 116 -15.59 15.28 -0.25
CA HIS A 116 -15.75 16.38 -1.21
C HIS A 116 -17.07 17.16 -1.03
N SER A 117 -18.03 16.63 -0.26
CA SER A 117 -19.21 17.42 0.16
C SER A 117 -18.93 18.28 1.40
N PHE A 118 -17.77 18.13 2.05
CA PHE A 118 -17.34 18.99 3.15
C PHE A 118 -16.39 20.09 2.64
N GLY A 119 -16.40 21.22 3.35
CA GLY A 119 -15.42 22.29 3.20
C GLY A 119 -15.02 22.81 4.57
N ALA A 120 -13.78 23.27 4.68
CA ALA A 120 -13.31 23.98 5.86
C ALA A 120 -13.40 25.49 5.60
N SER A 121 -14.31 26.17 6.30
CA SER A 121 -14.55 27.60 6.19
C SER A 121 -13.37 28.45 6.70
N THR A 122 -12.56 27.90 7.62
CA THR A 122 -11.37 28.57 8.17
C THR A 122 -10.07 28.05 7.57
N ARG A 123 -10.14 27.37 6.41
CA ARG A 123 -8.97 26.84 5.73
C ARG A 123 -7.97 27.96 5.43
N GLY A 124 -6.73 27.80 5.90
CA GLY A 124 -5.67 28.79 5.71
C GLY A 124 -5.86 30.11 6.47
N ALA A 125 -6.83 30.19 7.38
CA ALA A 125 -7.00 31.36 8.24
C ALA A 125 -5.77 31.58 9.13
N PRO A 126 -5.54 32.82 9.62
CA PRO A 126 -4.50 33.06 10.63
C PRO A 126 -4.69 32.13 11.85
N ARG A 127 -3.62 31.45 12.25
CA ARG A 127 -3.61 30.44 13.33
C ARG A 127 -4.36 29.13 13.02
N ALA A 128 -4.65 28.84 11.75
CA ALA A 128 -5.08 27.51 11.31
C ALA A 128 -3.93 26.49 11.50
N THR A 129 -3.92 25.82 12.65
CA THR A 129 -2.87 24.87 13.04
C THR A 129 -3.37 23.43 13.12
N HIS A 130 -4.67 23.21 12.97
CA HIS A 130 -5.26 21.88 13.10
C HIS A 130 -5.56 21.29 11.73
N SER A 131 -5.50 19.97 11.68
CA SER A 131 -5.76 19.17 10.50
C SER A 131 -6.63 17.98 10.90
N VAL A 132 -7.60 17.62 10.06
CA VAL A 132 -8.22 16.29 10.12
C VAL A 132 -7.36 15.30 9.31
N TYR A 133 -7.42 14.03 9.66
CA TYR A 133 -6.75 12.97 8.91
C TYR A 133 -7.60 11.71 8.91
N VAL A 134 -7.41 10.91 7.86
CA VAL A 134 -8.13 9.65 7.67
C VAL A 134 -7.12 8.52 7.51
N VAL A 135 -7.31 7.44 8.24
CA VAL A 135 -6.47 6.24 8.22
C VAL A 135 -7.27 5.06 7.67
N LEU A 136 -6.68 4.29 6.76
CA LEU A 136 -7.20 3.01 6.32
C LEU A 136 -7.03 1.97 7.44
N LEU A 137 -8.14 1.36 7.85
CA LEU A 137 -8.17 0.24 8.79
C LEU A 137 -8.34 -1.08 8.05
N HIS A 138 -7.66 -2.12 8.53
CA HIS A 138 -7.90 -3.49 8.10
C HIS A 138 -7.64 -4.50 9.20
N ASP A 139 -8.58 -5.41 9.40
CA ASP A 139 -8.43 -6.62 10.20
C ASP A 139 -8.42 -7.84 9.27
N GLY A 140 -7.27 -8.51 9.18
CA GLY A 140 -7.05 -9.69 8.34
C GLY A 140 -7.52 -11.01 8.97
N ALA A 141 -8.20 -10.98 10.13
CA ALA A 141 -8.86 -12.17 10.68
C ALA A 141 -9.96 -12.70 9.74
N ARG A 142 -10.35 -13.98 9.90
CA ARG A 142 -11.33 -14.69 9.03
C ARG A 142 -12.52 -13.79 8.70
N GLY A 143 -12.67 -13.41 7.42
CA GLY A 143 -13.73 -12.55 6.93
C GLY A 143 -13.33 -11.10 6.60
N GLY A 144 -12.09 -10.67 6.89
CA GLY A 144 -11.46 -9.47 6.35
C GLY A 144 -12.28 -8.19 6.48
N ARG A 145 -12.13 -7.42 7.57
CA ARG A 145 -12.86 -6.15 7.74
C ARG A 145 -11.99 -4.97 7.34
N SER A 146 -12.50 -4.06 6.51
CA SER A 146 -11.85 -2.80 6.18
C SER A 146 -12.72 -1.60 6.51
N GLY A 147 -12.08 -0.48 6.82
CA GLY A 147 -12.75 0.72 7.29
C GLY A 147 -11.88 1.96 7.28
N LEU A 148 -12.41 3.03 7.86
CA LEU A 148 -11.75 4.31 8.04
C LEU A 148 -11.71 4.69 9.51
N TYR A 149 -10.60 5.26 9.94
CA TYR A 149 -10.51 6.00 11.17
C TYR A 149 -10.37 7.49 10.83
N VAL A 150 -11.17 8.34 11.47
CA VAL A 150 -11.06 9.80 11.36
C VAL A 150 -10.47 10.34 12.65
N GLY A 151 -9.53 11.27 12.54
CA GLY A 151 -8.98 11.97 13.69
C GLY A 151 -8.62 13.40 13.36
N GLN A 152 -8.32 14.17 14.40
CA GLN A 152 -7.72 15.50 14.27
C GLN A 152 -6.35 15.59 14.95
N THR A 153 -5.58 16.60 14.56
CA THR A 153 -4.33 16.94 15.22
C THR A 153 -3.93 18.40 15.02
N SER A 154 -3.25 18.98 16.01
CA SER A 154 -2.52 20.25 15.90
C SER A 154 -1.09 20.09 15.39
N ARG A 155 -0.74 18.89 14.93
CA ARG A 155 0.58 18.52 14.41
C ARG A 155 0.42 17.99 12.98
N ASP A 156 1.54 17.64 12.38
CA ASP A 156 1.55 16.95 11.12
C ASP A 156 0.83 15.57 11.22
N PRO A 157 -0.09 15.23 10.29
CA PRO A 157 -0.80 13.96 10.26
C PRO A 157 0.10 12.71 10.21
N ASP A 158 1.21 12.72 9.47
CA ASP A 158 2.16 11.60 9.42
C ASP A 158 2.76 11.38 10.81
N TRP A 159 3.19 12.46 11.45
CA TRP A 159 3.72 12.39 12.81
C TRP A 159 2.67 11.89 13.82
N ARG A 160 1.40 12.31 13.68
CA ARG A 160 0.30 11.84 14.53
C ARG A 160 0.00 10.36 14.30
N PHE A 161 0.13 9.87 13.08
CA PHE A 161 0.00 8.45 12.77
C PHE A 161 1.13 7.63 13.39
N ASP A 162 2.37 8.09 13.32
CA ASP A 162 3.53 7.46 13.99
C ASP A 162 3.35 7.37 15.52
N GLN A 163 2.76 8.40 16.14
CA GLN A 163 2.36 8.33 17.56
C GLN A 163 1.40 7.17 17.83
N HIS A 164 0.38 7.00 16.98
CA HIS A 164 -0.54 5.87 17.12
C HIS A 164 0.18 4.53 17.00
N LYS A 165 1.09 4.38 16.02
CA LYS A 165 1.82 3.13 15.79
C LYS A 165 2.82 2.82 16.91
N SER A 166 3.43 3.82 17.52
CA SER A 166 4.34 3.67 18.67
C SER A 166 3.62 3.44 20.01
N GLY A 167 2.31 3.68 20.06
CA GLY A 167 1.51 3.53 21.28
C GLY A 167 1.48 4.78 22.16
N TYR A 168 2.12 5.87 21.77
CA TYR A 168 2.08 7.13 22.50
C TYR A 168 0.81 7.92 22.13
N LYS A 169 -0.03 8.23 23.13
CA LYS A 169 -1.34 8.90 22.92
C LYS A 169 -2.15 8.26 21.77
N ALA A 170 -2.13 6.94 21.74
CA ALA A 170 -2.61 6.15 20.61
C ALA A 170 -4.07 5.73 20.75
N SER A 171 -4.80 5.73 19.65
CA SER A 171 -6.02 4.94 19.47
C SER A 171 -5.63 3.47 19.38
N SER A 172 -6.26 2.63 20.21
CA SER A 172 -6.04 1.18 20.20
C SER A 172 -6.36 0.57 18.84
N VAL A 173 -7.38 1.10 18.16
CA VAL A 173 -7.80 0.69 16.81
C VAL A 173 -6.73 1.04 15.78
N VAL A 174 -6.27 2.29 15.73
CA VAL A 174 -5.25 2.72 14.75
C VAL A 174 -3.92 1.99 15.00
N ARG A 175 -3.55 1.82 16.26
CA ARG A 175 -2.36 1.06 16.63
C ARG A 175 -2.41 -0.37 16.10
N LYS A 176 -3.53 -1.07 16.31
CA LYS A 176 -3.69 -2.48 15.96
C LYS A 176 -3.99 -2.71 14.48
N TYR A 177 -4.81 -1.88 13.86
CA TYR A 177 -5.42 -2.13 12.55
C TYR A 177 -5.14 -1.04 11.49
N GLY A 178 -4.55 0.09 11.87
CA GLY A 178 -4.20 1.16 10.93
C GLY A 178 -3.06 0.76 10.00
N ILE A 179 -3.31 0.84 8.68
CA ILE A 179 -2.35 0.53 7.61
C ILE A 179 -1.60 1.78 7.16
N SER A 180 -2.33 2.81 6.74
CA SER A 180 -1.78 4.01 6.12
C SER A 180 -2.74 5.19 6.24
N LEU A 181 -2.21 6.40 6.11
CA LEU A 181 -3.02 7.59 5.84
C LEU A 181 -3.61 7.54 4.43
N LEU A 182 -4.72 8.25 4.24
CA LEU A 182 -5.39 8.45 2.94
C LEU A 182 -5.49 9.96 2.65
N PRO A 183 -4.41 10.60 2.16
CA PRO A 183 -4.35 12.06 2.02
C PRO A 183 -5.39 12.62 1.05
N ASN A 184 -5.77 11.86 0.02
CA ASN A 184 -6.87 12.17 -0.89
C ASN A 184 -8.21 12.42 -0.17
N LEU A 185 -8.38 11.92 1.06
CA LEU A 185 -9.60 12.09 1.83
C LEU A 185 -9.62 13.32 2.76
N TYR A 186 -8.50 14.03 2.94
CA TYR A 186 -8.45 15.10 3.94
C TYR A 186 -7.59 16.32 3.59
N GLU A 187 -6.61 16.22 2.68
CA GLU A 187 -5.68 17.32 2.42
C GLU A 187 -6.37 18.59 1.93
N HIS A 188 -7.46 18.46 1.16
CA HIS A 188 -8.24 19.59 0.67
C HIS A 188 -9.03 20.32 1.76
N LEU A 189 -9.15 19.75 2.96
CA LEU A 189 -9.78 20.40 4.10
C LEU A 189 -8.75 21.18 4.94
N ASN A 190 -7.48 20.80 4.87
CA ASN A 190 -6.45 21.27 5.82
C ASN A 190 -5.64 22.47 5.32
N PRO A 191 -5.01 23.23 6.24
CA PRO A 191 -5.25 23.26 7.69
C PRO A 191 -6.39 24.23 8.06
N MET A 192 -6.98 24.06 9.25
CA MET A 192 -8.10 24.85 9.78
C MET A 192 -7.93 25.22 11.26
N LEU A 193 -8.85 26.01 11.82
CA LEU A 193 -8.89 26.30 13.26
C LEU A 193 -9.30 25.07 14.08
N GLY A 194 -8.85 25.00 15.33
CA GLY A 194 -9.06 23.82 16.18
C GLY A 194 -10.53 23.46 16.41
N TRP A 195 -11.40 24.44 16.64
CA TRP A 195 -12.84 24.19 16.83
C TRP A 195 -13.48 23.58 15.57
N GLU A 196 -13.12 24.08 14.38
CA GLU A 196 -13.64 23.57 13.11
C GLU A 196 -13.10 22.16 12.83
N SER A 197 -11.87 21.85 13.25
CA SER A 197 -11.34 20.50 13.12
C SER A 197 -12.11 19.45 13.93
N LEU A 198 -12.67 19.82 15.08
CA LEU A 198 -13.54 18.94 15.87
C LEU A 198 -14.88 18.71 15.16
N GLU A 199 -15.48 19.78 14.61
CA GLU A 199 -16.72 19.68 13.85
C GLU A 199 -16.55 18.83 12.58
N LEU A 200 -15.45 19.03 11.85
CA LEU A 200 -15.14 18.25 10.66
C LEU A 200 -14.78 16.80 10.99
N GLU A 201 -14.06 16.52 12.08
CA GLU A 201 -13.78 15.15 12.51
C GLU A 201 -15.09 14.38 12.77
N ALA A 202 -15.99 14.97 13.55
CA ALA A 202 -17.30 14.37 13.87
C ALA A 202 -18.18 14.24 12.61
N GLY A 203 -18.26 15.29 11.80
CA GLY A 203 -19.06 15.31 10.57
C GLY A 203 -18.60 14.29 9.53
N LEU A 204 -17.28 14.13 9.35
CA LEU A 204 -16.72 13.12 8.44
C LEU A 204 -17.02 11.70 8.95
N ALA A 205 -16.84 11.42 10.24
CA ALA A 205 -17.16 10.12 10.82
C ALA A 205 -18.65 9.77 10.63
N GLU A 206 -19.56 10.71 10.92
CA GLU A 206 -21.00 10.53 10.70
C GLU A 206 -21.33 10.36 9.20
N GLY A 207 -20.74 11.17 8.33
CA GLY A 207 -20.93 11.10 6.87
C GLY A 207 -20.51 9.76 6.30
N PHE A 208 -19.37 9.22 6.74
CA PHE A 208 -18.90 7.88 6.37
C PHE A 208 -19.84 6.78 6.85
N GLN A 209 -20.37 6.86 8.07
CA GLN A 209 -21.33 5.89 8.58
C GLN A 209 -22.64 5.92 7.78
N LYS A 210 -23.21 7.12 7.53
CA LYS A 210 -24.43 7.30 6.73
C LYS A 210 -24.28 6.81 5.30
N ALA A 211 -23.09 6.93 4.73
CA ALA A 211 -22.78 6.47 3.39
C ALA A 211 -22.51 4.95 3.29
N GLY A 212 -22.61 4.22 4.41
CA GLY A 212 -22.49 2.76 4.44
C GLY A 212 -21.06 2.25 4.41
N ILE A 213 -20.08 3.04 4.87
CA ILE A 213 -18.70 2.55 5.00
C ILE A 213 -18.67 1.41 6.04
N PRO A 214 -18.10 0.22 5.73
CA PRO A 214 -18.28 -1.00 6.54
C PRO A 214 -17.76 -0.91 7.99
N TRP A 215 -16.83 0.01 8.23
CA TRP A 215 -16.25 0.25 9.53
C TRP A 215 -15.74 1.68 9.62
N VAL A 216 -16.23 2.43 10.60
CA VAL A 216 -15.82 3.81 10.85
C VAL A 216 -15.54 3.97 12.34
N GLU A 217 -14.42 4.61 12.67
CA GLU A 217 -13.96 4.86 14.05
C GLU A 217 -13.45 6.30 14.17
N GLY A 218 -13.50 6.87 15.38
CA GLY A 218 -13.14 8.28 15.63
C GLY A 218 -14.32 9.24 15.56
N GLY A 219 -14.05 10.54 15.55
CA GLY A 219 -15.10 11.58 15.64
C GLY A 219 -15.65 11.75 17.05
N HIS A 220 -14.79 11.74 18.07
CA HIS A 220 -15.15 11.84 19.50
C HIS A 220 -14.32 12.91 20.21
#